data_AF-A0A961GVS4-F1
#
_entry.id   AF-A0A961GVS4-F1
#
_cell.length_a   1.000
_cell.length_b   1.000
_cell.length_c   1.000
_cell.angle_alpha   90.00
_cell.angle_beta   90.00
_cell.angle_gamma   90.00
#
_symmetry.space_group_name_H-M   'P 1'
#
loop_
_entity.id
_entity.type
_entity.pdbx_description
1 polymer ?
#
loop_
_entity_poly.entity_id
_entity_poly.type
_entity_poly.pdbx_seq_one_letter_code
_entity_poly.pdbx_strand_id
1 'polypeptide(L)'
;MRVHIGPVSTRSAKAWFDYAEHVIARLREIGADRAPPEALDNFQGLVQEWREHTRQLDDAQSDFTWSTERSDDEVGYLINALYEAGLAVEAAHEAGELELRPAEADEFHYAVVNQVLAALEAEGGSQSHLVEILREHWNVASE
;
A
#
# COMPACT_ATOMS: atom_id res chain seq x y z
N MET A 1 16.43 0.82 6.94
CA MET A 1 16.13 -0.43 6.20
C MET A 1 15.96 -0.16 4.71
N ARG A 2 16.27 -1.16 3.86
CA ARG A 2 15.97 -1.08 2.42
C ARG A 2 14.63 -1.76 2.14
N VAL A 3 13.72 -1.04 1.49
CA VAL A 3 12.45 -1.59 1.01
C VAL A 3 12.57 -1.85 -0.48
N HIS A 4 12.08 -2.99 -0.92
CA HIS A 4 11.97 -3.37 -2.32
C HIS A 4 10.51 -3.74 -2.61
N ILE A 5 9.99 -3.31 -3.77
CA ILE A 5 8.66 -3.63 -4.26
C ILE A 5 8.80 -4.09 -5.72
N GLY A 6 8.37 -5.32 -5.99
CA GLY A 6 8.44 -5.94 -7.31
C GLY A 6 9.34 -7.19 -7.33
N PRO A 7 9.58 -7.77 -8.52
CA PRO A 7 8.94 -7.41 -9.79
C PRO A 7 7.45 -7.74 -9.79
N VAL A 8 6.64 -6.84 -10.36
CA VAL A 8 5.20 -7.04 -10.64
C VAL A 8 4.83 -6.41 -11.96
N SER A 9 3.70 -6.77 -12.56
CA SER A 9 3.29 -6.16 -13.82
C SER A 9 3.09 -4.64 -13.69
N THR A 10 3.63 -3.85 -14.64
CA THR A 10 3.40 -2.39 -14.70
C THR A 10 1.92 -2.06 -14.79
N ARG A 11 1.12 -2.93 -15.44
CA ARG A 11 -0.34 -2.81 -15.49
C ARG A 11 -0.97 -2.86 -14.11
N SER A 12 -0.58 -3.82 -13.27
CA SER A 12 -1.12 -3.91 -11.91
C SER A 12 -0.72 -2.72 -11.05
N ALA A 13 0.55 -2.29 -11.17
CA ALA A 13 1.03 -1.09 -10.49
C ALA A 13 0.19 0.15 -10.84
N LYS A 14 -0.03 0.39 -12.14
CA LYS A 14 -0.85 1.53 -12.61
C LYS A 14 -2.30 1.45 -12.16
N ALA A 15 -2.93 0.28 -12.23
CA ALA A 15 -4.30 0.07 -11.72
C ALA A 15 -4.39 0.38 -10.22
N TRP A 16 -3.37 -0.01 -9.45
CA TRP A 16 -3.31 0.33 -8.03
C TRP A 16 -3.12 1.83 -7.79
N PHE A 17 -2.28 2.52 -8.55
CA PHE A 17 -2.09 3.97 -8.44
C PHE A 17 -3.38 4.74 -8.73
N ASP A 18 -4.08 4.38 -9.80
CA ASP A 18 -5.36 4.99 -10.19
C ASP A 18 -6.41 4.80 -9.09
N TYR A 19 -6.51 3.58 -8.56
CA TYR A 19 -7.40 3.28 -7.43
C TYR A 19 -7.02 4.06 -6.17
N ALA A 20 -5.74 4.08 -5.80
CA ALA A 20 -5.27 4.74 -4.58
C ALA A 20 -5.53 6.25 -4.61
N GLU A 21 -5.33 6.93 -5.75
CA GLU A 21 -5.64 8.36 -5.87
C GLU A 21 -7.12 8.65 -5.67
N HIS A 22 -8.00 7.82 -6.26
CA HIS A 22 -9.44 7.95 -6.07
C HIS A 22 -9.84 7.76 -4.61
N VAL A 23 -9.33 6.70 -3.96
CA VAL A 23 -9.57 6.40 -2.55
C VAL A 23 -9.07 7.54 -1.66
N ILE A 24 -7.85 8.03 -1.87
CA ILE A 24 -7.29 9.13 -1.07
C ILE A 24 -8.18 10.37 -1.17
N ALA A 25 -8.59 10.75 -2.38
CA ALA A 25 -9.48 11.88 -2.58
C ALA A 25 -10.81 11.67 -1.84
N ARG A 26 -11.40 10.48 -1.97
CA ARG A 26 -12.71 10.20 -1.37
C ARG A 26 -12.67 10.13 0.15
N LEU A 27 -11.65 9.49 0.73
CA LEU A 27 -11.47 9.42 2.19
C LEU A 27 -11.29 10.80 2.81
N ARG A 28 -10.62 11.74 2.10
CA ARG A 28 -10.54 13.16 2.52
C ARG A 28 -11.91 13.82 2.51
N GLU A 29 -12.69 13.63 1.45
CA GLU A 29 -14.01 14.24 1.31
C GLU A 29 -14.99 13.80 2.39
N ILE A 30 -15.01 12.51 2.73
CA ILE A 30 -15.92 11.95 3.73
C ILE A 30 -15.38 12.09 5.17
N GLY A 31 -14.12 12.53 5.33
CA GLY A 31 -13.50 12.73 6.64
C GLY A 31 -13.33 11.43 7.42
N ALA A 32 -12.80 10.37 6.78
CA ALA A 32 -12.69 9.05 7.40
C ALA A 32 -11.72 9.03 8.60
N ASP A 33 -12.23 8.73 9.79
CA ASP A 33 -11.47 8.76 11.06
C ASP A 33 -10.22 7.86 11.06
N ARG A 34 -10.28 6.73 10.36
CA ARG A 34 -9.17 5.74 10.28
C ARG A 34 -8.10 6.12 9.25
N ALA A 35 -8.30 7.17 8.47
CA ALA A 35 -7.35 7.64 7.47
C ALA A 35 -6.97 9.11 7.76
N PRO A 36 -6.09 9.36 8.74
CA PRO A 36 -5.74 10.72 9.12
C PRO A 36 -5.08 11.47 7.94
N PRO A 37 -5.25 12.81 7.84
CA PRO A 37 -4.74 13.58 6.71
C PRO A 37 -3.26 13.38 6.42
N GLU A 38 -2.42 13.27 7.45
CA GLU A 38 -0.98 13.02 7.32
C GLU A 38 -0.67 11.67 6.63
N ALA A 39 -1.42 10.61 6.97
CA ALA A 39 -1.27 9.31 6.31
C ALA A 39 -1.68 9.40 4.84
N LEU A 40 -2.78 10.11 4.55
CA LEU A 40 -3.26 10.33 3.18
C LEU A 40 -2.30 11.19 2.35
N ASP A 41 -1.63 12.18 2.96
CA ASP A 41 -0.59 12.99 2.32
C ASP A 41 0.65 12.13 2.00
N ASN A 42 1.07 11.28 2.94
CA ASN A 42 2.18 10.35 2.72
C ASN A 42 1.88 9.34 1.60
N PHE A 43 0.68 8.73 1.59
CA PHE A 43 0.29 7.84 0.49
C PHE A 43 0.22 8.56 -0.85
N GLN A 44 -0.30 9.79 -0.87
CA GLN A 44 -0.31 10.58 -2.09
C GLN A 44 1.11 10.83 -2.59
N GLY A 45 2.06 11.15 -1.70
CA GLY A 45 3.47 11.29 -2.04
C GLY A 45 4.07 10.03 -2.67
N LEU A 46 3.82 8.86 -2.06
CA LEU A 46 4.29 7.57 -2.58
C LEU A 46 3.70 7.23 -3.95
N VAL A 47 2.40 7.47 -4.14
CA VAL A 47 1.75 7.24 -5.43
C VAL A 47 2.36 8.13 -6.51
N GLN A 48 2.62 9.41 -6.21
CA GLN A 48 3.29 10.30 -7.17
C GLN A 48 4.72 9.84 -7.48
N GLU A 49 5.47 9.38 -6.47
CA GLU A 49 6.81 8.84 -6.64
C GLU A 49 6.80 7.61 -7.59
N TRP A 50 5.90 6.65 -7.34
CA TRP A 50 5.79 5.45 -8.16
C TRP A 50 5.27 5.77 -9.57
N ARG A 51 4.36 6.72 -9.72
CA ARG A 51 3.91 7.19 -11.04
C ARG A 51 5.06 7.79 -11.84
N GLU A 52 5.87 8.65 -11.24
CA GLU A 52 7.04 9.21 -11.92
C GLU A 52 8.00 8.10 -12.35
N HIS A 53 8.23 7.12 -11.47
CA HIS A 53 9.05 5.95 -11.78
C HIS A 53 8.51 5.14 -12.98
N THR A 54 7.19 5.00 -13.11
CA THR A 54 6.55 4.23 -14.19
C THR A 54 6.38 4.97 -15.50
N ARG A 55 6.58 6.29 -15.56
CA ARG A 55 6.45 7.08 -16.81
C ARG A 55 7.37 6.60 -17.93
N GLN A 56 8.48 5.96 -17.56
CA GLN A 56 9.49 5.48 -18.50
C GLN A 56 9.30 4.00 -18.88
N LEU A 57 8.32 3.30 -18.28
CA LEU A 57 8.08 1.87 -18.48
C LEU A 57 7.02 1.63 -19.57
N ASP A 58 7.26 0.63 -20.43
CA ASP A 58 6.29 0.17 -21.43
C ASP A 58 5.29 -0.82 -20.78
N ASP A 59 3.99 -0.53 -20.90
CA ASP A 59 2.88 -1.29 -20.32
C ASP A 59 2.81 -2.75 -20.78
N ALA A 60 3.39 -3.06 -21.93
CA ALA A 60 3.31 -4.40 -22.52
C ALA A 60 4.51 -5.30 -22.20
N GLN A 61 5.64 -4.73 -21.77
CA GLN A 61 6.93 -5.46 -21.73
C GLN A 61 7.79 -5.20 -20.49
N SER A 62 7.41 -4.26 -19.61
CA SER A 62 8.22 -3.90 -18.44
C SER A 62 7.55 -4.32 -17.13
N ASP A 63 8.33 -4.93 -16.24
CA ASP A 63 7.94 -5.13 -14.85
C ASP A 63 8.20 -3.84 -14.05
N PHE A 64 7.30 -3.53 -13.14
CA PHE A 64 7.54 -2.54 -12.10
C PHE A 64 8.50 -3.11 -11.07
N THR A 65 9.57 -2.37 -10.78
CA THR A 65 10.49 -2.67 -9.68
C THR A 65 10.97 -1.38 -9.06
N TRP A 66 10.72 -1.18 -7.77
CA TRP A 66 11.11 0.03 -7.05
C TRP A 66 11.79 -0.31 -5.73
N SER A 67 12.72 0.54 -5.31
CA SER A 67 13.40 0.38 -4.03
C SER A 67 13.77 1.71 -3.41
N THR A 68 13.77 1.77 -2.09
CA THR A 68 14.16 2.96 -1.33
C THR A 68 14.84 2.59 -0.02
N GLU A 69 15.48 3.57 0.61
CA GLU A 69 15.99 3.47 1.98
C GLU A 69 15.18 4.39 2.90
N ARG A 70 14.57 3.81 3.94
CA ARG A 70 13.75 4.51 4.95
C ARG A 70 14.05 3.98 6.35
N SER A 71 13.66 4.72 7.39
CA SER A 71 13.72 4.19 8.76
C SER A 71 12.68 3.08 8.94
N ASP A 72 12.95 2.16 9.86
CA ASP A 72 12.00 1.13 10.26
C ASP A 72 10.72 1.72 10.86
N ASP A 73 10.86 2.77 11.67
CA ASP A 73 9.72 3.52 12.21
C ASP A 73 8.80 4.08 11.12
N GLU A 74 9.37 4.68 10.07
CA GLU A 74 8.59 5.24 8.94
C GLU A 74 7.87 4.13 8.17
N VAL A 75 8.56 3.02 7.90
CA VAL A 75 7.98 1.88 7.18
C VAL A 75 6.88 1.21 8.01
N GLY A 76 7.09 1.03 9.32
CA GLY A 76 6.10 0.50 10.25
C GLY A 76 4.85 1.38 10.34
N TYR A 77 5.03 2.70 10.40
CA TYR A 77 3.94 3.66 10.36
C TYR A 77 3.13 3.53 9.05
N LEU A 78 3.80 3.51 7.89
CA LEU A 78 3.15 3.49 6.58
C LEU A 78 2.38 2.18 6.34
N ILE A 79 2.92 1.02 6.74
CA ILE A 79 2.20 -0.25 6.56
C ILE A 79 0.98 -0.35 7.48
N ASN A 80 1.08 0.18 8.71
CA ASN A 80 -0.08 0.26 9.60
C ASN A 80 -1.13 1.25 9.09
N ALA A 81 -0.70 2.40 8.56
CA ALA A 81 -1.60 3.35 7.92
C ALA A 81 -2.32 2.74 6.70
N LEU A 82 -1.66 1.83 5.96
CA LEU A 82 -2.25 1.16 4.80
C LEU A 82 -3.36 0.20 5.24
N TYR A 83 -3.15 -0.48 6.37
CA TYR A 83 -4.17 -1.32 7.00
C TYR A 83 -5.42 -0.51 7.38
N GLU A 84 -5.22 0.55 8.15
CA GLU A 84 -6.32 1.38 8.66
C GLU A 84 -7.09 2.07 7.51
N ALA A 85 -6.38 2.50 6.45
CA ALA A 85 -7.02 2.98 5.23
C ALA A 85 -7.83 1.88 4.52
N GLY A 86 -7.37 0.63 4.53
CA GLY A 86 -8.13 -0.52 4.03
C GLY A 86 -9.45 -0.72 4.78
N LEU A 87 -9.43 -0.64 6.11
CA LEU A 87 -10.64 -0.72 6.93
C LEU A 87 -11.58 0.47 6.69
N ALA A 88 -11.02 1.66 6.47
CA ALA A 88 -11.81 2.83 6.09
C ALA A 88 -12.52 2.64 4.73
N VAL A 89 -11.82 2.04 3.76
CA VAL A 89 -12.38 1.68 2.45
C VAL A 89 -13.50 0.66 2.60
N GLU A 90 -13.32 -0.39 3.39
CA GLU A 90 -14.36 -1.41 3.63
C GLU A 90 -15.62 -0.78 4.21
N ALA A 91 -15.48 0.06 5.25
CA ALA A 91 -16.60 0.78 5.85
C ALA A 91 -17.29 1.73 4.86
N ALA A 92 -16.52 2.45 4.05
CA ALA A 92 -17.06 3.33 3.01
C ALA A 92 -17.76 2.54 1.89
N HIS A 93 -17.26 1.36 1.54
CA HIS A 93 -17.88 0.48 0.56
C HIS A 93 -19.23 -0.06 1.06
N GLU A 94 -19.31 -0.49 2.32
CA GLU A 94 -20.57 -0.91 2.94
C GLU A 94 -21.61 0.22 2.97
N ALA A 95 -21.15 1.47 3.09
CA ALA A 95 -21.99 2.66 3.00
C ALA A 95 -22.36 3.07 1.56
N GLY A 96 -21.80 2.40 0.53
CA GLY A 96 -22.01 2.72 -0.88
C GLY A 96 -21.24 3.94 -1.39
N GLU A 97 -20.20 4.37 -0.67
CA GLU A 97 -19.44 5.60 -0.93
C GLU A 97 -18.15 5.36 -1.74
N LEU A 98 -17.65 4.12 -1.74
CA LEU A 98 -16.44 3.70 -2.43
C LEU A 98 -16.61 2.31 -3.05
N GLU A 99 -15.89 2.07 -4.15
CA GLU A 99 -15.68 0.73 -4.68
C GLU A 99 -14.46 0.08 -4.01
N LEU A 100 -14.47 -1.24 -3.89
CA LEU A 100 -13.29 -1.99 -3.48
C LEU A 100 -12.24 -2.00 -4.59
N ARG A 101 -11.01 -2.35 -4.20
CA ARG A 101 -9.88 -2.44 -5.12
C ARG A 101 -10.22 -3.38 -6.29
N PRO A 102 -9.96 -2.96 -7.55
CA PRO A 102 -10.12 -3.84 -8.71
C PRO A 102 -9.09 -4.97 -8.69
N ALA A 103 -9.46 -6.15 -9.22
CA ALA A 103 -8.61 -7.33 -9.23
C ALA A 103 -7.28 -7.11 -9.99
N GLU A 104 -7.28 -6.24 -10.99
CA GLU A 104 -6.08 -5.85 -11.73
C GLU A 104 -5.00 -5.24 -10.82
N ALA A 105 -5.36 -4.63 -9.70
CA ALA A 105 -4.44 -4.00 -8.75
C ALA A 105 -3.92 -4.95 -7.64
N ASP A 106 -4.38 -6.19 -7.62
CA ASP A 106 -4.08 -7.14 -6.53
C ASP A 106 -2.59 -7.54 -6.47
N GLU A 107 -1.98 -7.82 -7.63
CA GLU A 107 -0.57 -8.22 -7.70
C GLU A 107 0.34 -7.17 -7.05
N PHE A 108 0.15 -5.89 -7.41
CA PHE A 108 0.90 -4.79 -6.81
C PHE A 108 0.61 -4.65 -5.31
N HIS A 109 -0.66 -4.72 -4.91
CA HIS A 109 -1.00 -4.66 -3.49
C HIS A 109 -0.33 -5.76 -2.68
N TYR A 110 -0.42 -7.01 -3.12
CA TYR A 110 0.23 -8.13 -2.42
C TYR A 110 1.74 -7.97 -2.37
N ALA A 111 2.37 -7.45 -3.42
CA ALA A 111 3.80 -7.17 -3.40
C ALA A 111 4.17 -6.08 -2.38
N VAL A 112 3.45 -4.96 -2.32
CA VAL A 112 3.66 -3.91 -1.30
C VAL A 112 3.61 -4.52 0.09
N VAL A 113 2.56 -5.29 0.39
CA VAL A 113 2.28 -5.83 1.72
C VAL A 113 3.33 -6.86 2.11
N ASN A 114 3.50 -7.88 1.29
CA ASN A 114 4.38 -9.00 1.62
C ASN A 114 5.84 -8.57 1.70
N GLN A 115 6.30 -7.71 0.78
CA GLN A 115 7.70 -7.32 0.72
C GLN A 115 8.06 -6.27 1.78
N VAL A 116 7.13 -5.36 2.12
CA VAL A 116 7.32 -4.44 3.24
C VAL A 116 7.33 -5.18 4.58
N LEU A 117 6.40 -6.10 4.81
CA LEU A 117 6.38 -6.91 6.04
C LEU A 117 7.63 -7.79 6.16
N ALA A 118 8.09 -8.41 5.07
CA ALA A 118 9.33 -9.18 5.07
C ALA A 118 10.57 -8.32 5.36
N ALA A 119 10.62 -7.09 4.84
CA ALA A 119 11.70 -6.16 5.12
C ALA A 119 11.71 -5.74 6.60
N LEU A 120 10.55 -5.48 7.20
CA LEU A 120 10.41 -5.15 8.63
C LEU A 120 10.81 -6.35 9.51
N GLU A 121 10.38 -7.56 9.14
CA GLU A 121 10.72 -8.80 9.85
C GLU A 121 12.23 -9.05 9.86
N ALA A 122 12.93 -8.70 8.78
CA ALA A 122 14.39 -8.85 8.66
C ALA A 122 15.19 -7.89 9.55
N GLU A 123 14.65 -6.73 9.92
CA GLU A 123 15.28 -5.82 10.89
C GLU A 123 15.20 -6.36 12.33
N GLY A 124 14.16 -7.16 12.63
CA GLY A 124 13.98 -7.85 13.91
C GLY A 124 13.45 -6.98 15.05
N GLY A 125 13.49 -7.50 16.29
CA GLY A 125 13.14 -6.75 17.49
C GLY A 125 11.65 -6.41 17.59
N SER A 126 11.33 -5.14 17.92
CA SER A 126 9.95 -4.64 18.04
C SER A 126 9.16 -4.73 16.72
N GLN A 127 9.85 -4.70 15.59
CA GLN A 127 9.22 -4.78 14.27
C GLN A 127 8.64 -6.17 13.98
N SER A 128 9.26 -7.23 14.50
CA SER A 128 8.73 -8.59 14.36
C SER A 128 7.35 -8.74 15.02
N HIS A 129 7.15 -8.12 16.20
CA HIS A 129 5.86 -8.17 16.88
C HIS A 129 4.78 -7.36 16.14
N LEU A 130 5.14 -6.21 15.56
CA LEU A 130 4.22 -5.45 14.69
C LEU A 130 3.81 -6.26 13.46
N VAL A 131 4.77 -6.96 12.82
CA VAL A 131 4.50 -7.81 11.66
C VAL A 131 3.56 -8.97 12.02
N GLU A 132 3.74 -9.61 13.18
CA GLU A 132 2.82 -10.65 13.67
C GLU A 132 1.39 -10.11 13.81
N ILE A 133 1.22 -8.97 14.50
CA ILE A 133 -0.09 -8.32 14.68
C ILE A 133 -0.73 -7.99 13.33
N LEU A 134 0.02 -7.41 12.40
CA LEU A 134 -0.50 -7.05 11.08
C LEU A 134 -0.89 -8.30 10.27
N ARG A 135 -0.10 -9.37 10.32
CA ARG A 135 -0.44 -10.63 9.63
C ARG A 135 -1.71 -11.27 10.18
N GLU A 136 -1.89 -11.28 11.50
CA GLU A 136 -3.12 -11.76 12.15
C GLU A 136 -4.35 -10.95 11.74
N HIS A 137 -4.21 -9.63 11.68
CA HIS A 137 -5.30 -8.71 11.34
C HIS A 137 -5.64 -8.64 9.84
N TRP A 138 -4.66 -8.84 8.96
CA TRP A 138 -4.86 -8.80 7.51
C TRP A 138 -5.41 -10.11 6.95
N ASN A 139 -5.43 -11.18 7.75
CA ASN A 139 -5.77 -12.53 7.30
C ASN A 139 -4.95 -12.99 6.07
N VAL A 140 -3.71 -12.48 5.93
CA VAL A 140 -2.76 -12.86 4.86
C VAL A 140 -1.93 -14.10 5.28
N ALA A 141 -2.26 -14.74 6.40
CA ALA A 141 -1.65 -15.99 6.85
C ALA A 141 -2.70 -17.06 7.19
N SER A 142 -3.60 -17.36 6.25
CA SER A 142 -4.34 -18.62 6.20
C SER A 142 -4.78 -18.93 4.77
N GLU A 143 -3.80 -19.27 3.92
CA GLU A 143 -3.74 -20.40 2.96
C GLU A 143 -2.75 -20.13 1.81
#